data_AF-A0A7S3XWL4-F1
#
_entry.id   AF-A0A7S3XWL4-F1
#
_cell.length_a   1.000
_cell.length_b   1.000
_cell.length_c   1.000
_cell.angle_alpha   90.00
_cell.angle_beta   90.00
_cell.angle_gamma   90.00
#
_symmetry.space_group_name_H-M   'P 1'
#
loop_
_entity.id
_entity.type
_entity.pdbx_description
1 polymer ?
#
loop_
_entity_poly.entity_id
_entity_poly.type
_entity_poly.pdbx_seq_one_letter_code
_entity_poly.pdbx_strand_id
1 'polypeptide(L)'
;GSEGWKLAAAAKVYRLVLRDLALGDIFGDQDLSWAADLKSDRALVNLVVKAQTTDGDPRALDLGGSWPEAADLGDADLLILANHRRQARVLNLASCAGLSDGAVRTAVKWCPQLEALDLDGCRQVGRLTLRAIAERGK
;
A
#
# COMPACT_ATOMS: atom_id res chain seq x y z
N GLY A 1 0.91 -8.02 19.59
CA GLY A 1 1.02 -7.49 20.97
C GLY A 1 -0.29 -6.88 21.46
N SER A 2 -0.29 -6.24 22.64
CA SER A 2 -1.47 -5.66 23.33
C SER A 2 -2.23 -4.55 22.56
N GLU A 3 -1.79 -4.21 21.34
CA GLU A 3 -2.36 -3.13 20.51
C GLU A 3 -2.99 -3.62 19.19
N GLY A 4 -2.89 -4.90 18.83
CA GLY A 4 -3.42 -5.40 17.56
C GLY A 4 -4.94 -5.20 17.39
N TRP A 5 -5.69 -5.22 18.50
CA TRP A 5 -7.12 -4.95 18.48
C TRP A 5 -7.45 -3.47 18.21
N LYS A 6 -6.56 -2.52 18.55
CA LYS A 6 -6.75 -1.10 18.25
C LYS A 6 -6.66 -0.85 16.75
N LEU A 7 -5.68 -1.50 16.10
CA LEU A 7 -5.52 -1.46 14.64
C LEU A 7 -6.78 -2.02 13.95
N ALA A 8 -7.22 -3.20 14.37
CA ALA A 8 -8.42 -3.84 13.81
C ALA A 8 -9.68 -3.00 14.02
N ALA A 9 -9.83 -2.39 15.20
CA ALA A 9 -10.95 -1.48 15.50
C ALA A 9 -10.91 -0.23 14.60
N ALA A 10 -9.75 0.41 14.46
CA ALA A 10 -9.57 1.57 13.58
C ALA A 10 -9.88 1.21 12.12
N ALA A 11 -9.33 0.10 11.61
CA ALA A 11 -9.60 -0.38 10.27
C ALA A 11 -11.09 -0.64 10.03
N LYS A 12 -11.79 -1.24 11.01
CA LYS A 12 -13.25 -1.45 10.91
C LYS A 12 -14.01 -0.14 10.81
N VAL A 13 -13.65 0.87 11.60
CA VAL A 13 -14.24 2.21 11.53
C VAL A 13 -13.97 2.83 10.15
N TYR A 14 -12.74 2.81 9.67
CA TYR A 14 -12.41 3.35 8.35
C TYR A 14 -13.16 2.65 7.22
N ARG A 15 -13.29 1.31 7.23
CA ARG A 15 -14.07 0.61 6.20
C ARG A 15 -15.55 1.02 6.19
N LEU A 16 -16.15 1.25 7.36
CA LEU A 16 -17.53 1.74 7.43
C LEU A 16 -17.64 3.14 6.84
N VAL A 17 -16.74 4.03 7.22
CA VAL A 17 -16.69 5.42 6.75
C VAL A 17 -16.47 5.47 5.23
N LEU A 18 -15.53 4.70 4.70
CA LEU A 18 -15.18 4.70 3.26
C LEU A 18 -16.27 4.07 2.36
N ARG A 19 -17.14 3.22 2.92
CA ARG A 19 -18.27 2.63 2.18
C ARG A 19 -19.48 3.54 2.13
N ASP A 20 -19.53 4.55 2.99
CA ASP A 20 -20.61 5.53 2.99
C ASP A 20 -20.36 6.58 1.89
N LEU A 21 -21.11 6.45 0.79
CA LEU A 21 -21.05 7.29 -0.40
C LEU A 21 -21.38 8.77 -0.13
N ALA A 22 -21.90 9.13 1.05
CA ALA A 22 -22.22 10.50 1.42
C ALA A 22 -21.00 11.35 1.82
N LEU A 23 -19.79 10.78 1.88
CA LEU A 23 -18.60 11.45 2.44
C LEU A 23 -17.55 11.90 1.42
N GLY A 24 -17.92 12.01 0.14
CA GLY A 24 -17.08 12.69 -0.87
C GLY A 24 -16.63 14.09 -0.41
N ASP A 25 -17.37 14.72 0.49
CA ASP A 25 -17.07 16.02 1.08
C ASP A 25 -16.01 15.99 2.23
N ILE A 26 -15.71 14.84 2.84
CA ILE A 26 -14.76 14.74 3.98
C ILE A 26 -13.31 14.53 3.49
N PHE A 27 -13.11 13.78 2.42
CA PHE A 27 -11.78 13.43 1.91
C PHE A 27 -11.31 14.31 0.73
N GLY A 28 -12.15 15.24 0.25
CA GLY A 28 -11.84 16.12 -0.89
C GLY A 28 -11.77 15.37 -2.23
N ASP A 29 -11.05 15.91 -3.21
CA ASP A 29 -10.89 15.36 -4.58
C ASP A 29 -10.27 13.94 -4.65
N GLN A 30 -9.86 13.34 -3.53
CA GLN A 30 -9.29 11.99 -3.50
C GLN A 30 -10.37 10.96 -3.15
N ASP A 31 -10.89 10.27 -4.17
CA ASP A 31 -11.73 9.08 -3.97
C ASP A 31 -10.90 7.97 -3.31
N LEU A 32 -11.26 7.64 -2.06
CA LEU A 32 -10.67 6.57 -1.25
C LEU A 32 -11.64 5.40 -1.02
N SER A 33 -12.81 5.38 -1.66
CA SER A 33 -13.82 4.32 -1.47
C SER A 33 -13.24 2.92 -1.72
N TRP A 34 -12.37 2.80 -2.73
CA TRP A 34 -11.63 1.58 -3.07
C TRP A 34 -10.77 1.01 -1.93
N ALA A 35 -10.32 1.86 -0.99
CA ALA A 35 -9.48 1.41 0.11
C ALA A 35 -10.24 0.50 1.09
N ALA A 36 -11.58 0.57 1.12
CA ALA A 36 -12.41 -0.31 1.92
C ALA A 36 -12.28 -1.81 1.54
N ASP A 37 -11.78 -2.10 0.33
CA ASP A 37 -11.57 -3.44 -0.19
C ASP A 37 -10.22 -4.04 0.19
N LEU A 38 -9.33 -3.26 0.82
CA LEU A 38 -8.07 -3.75 1.35
C LEU A 38 -8.33 -4.76 2.48
N LYS A 39 -7.69 -5.93 2.37
CA LYS A 39 -7.70 -7.00 3.38
C LYS A 39 -6.79 -6.66 4.54
N SER A 40 -5.60 -6.13 4.28
CA SER A 40 -4.69 -5.65 5.32
C SER A 40 -5.27 -4.43 6.06
N ASP A 41 -5.55 -4.61 7.35
CA ASP A 41 -6.00 -3.55 8.25
C ASP A 41 -4.94 -2.44 8.34
N ARG A 42 -3.66 -2.83 8.31
CA ARG A 42 -2.53 -1.91 8.40
C ARG A 42 -2.38 -1.07 7.14
N ALA A 43 -2.50 -1.67 5.96
CA ALA A 43 -2.44 -0.96 4.69
C ALA A 43 -3.57 0.08 4.59
N LEU A 44 -4.79 -0.32 4.98
CA LEU A 44 -5.94 0.59 5.03
C LEU A 44 -5.68 1.78 5.98
N VAL A 45 -5.32 1.50 7.23
CA VAL A 45 -5.09 2.55 8.23
C VAL A 45 -3.95 3.48 7.79
N ASN A 46 -2.82 2.94 7.32
CA ASN A 46 -1.70 3.74 6.84
C ASN A 46 -2.09 4.63 5.66
N LEU A 47 -2.86 4.10 4.70
CA LEU A 47 -3.32 4.87 3.55
C LEU A 47 -4.21 6.03 3.99
N VAL A 48 -5.21 5.76 4.84
CA VAL A 48 -6.15 6.78 5.30
C VAL A 48 -5.45 7.85 6.14
N VAL A 49 -4.57 7.43 7.05
CA VAL A 49 -3.79 8.37 7.89
C VAL A 49 -2.83 9.20 7.03
N LYS A 50 -2.11 8.60 6.08
CA LYS A 50 -1.18 9.35 5.20
C LYS A 50 -1.87 10.24 4.19
N ALA A 51 -3.07 9.88 3.73
CA ALA A 51 -3.89 10.77 2.90
C ALA A 51 -4.28 12.06 3.65
N GLN A 52 -4.28 12.03 4.98
CA GLN A 52 -4.62 13.17 5.85
C GLN A 52 -3.40 14.00 6.28
N THR A 53 -2.17 13.49 6.12
CA THR A 53 -0.96 14.23 6.44
C THR A 53 -0.50 15.06 5.23
N THR A 54 -0.67 16.38 5.29
CA THR A 54 -0.34 17.36 4.23
C THR A 54 1.15 17.58 3.97
N ASP A 55 2.04 16.91 4.71
CA ASP A 55 3.48 17.22 4.72
C ASP A 55 4.34 16.27 3.86
N GLY A 56 3.74 15.25 3.23
CA GLY A 56 4.43 14.26 2.39
C GLY A 56 4.06 14.34 0.90
N ASP A 57 4.97 13.93 0.00
CA ASP A 57 4.64 13.75 -1.43
C ASP A 57 3.49 12.74 -1.53
N PRO A 58 2.31 13.10 -2.08
CA PRO A 58 1.17 12.17 -2.22
C PRO A 58 1.51 10.97 -3.12
N ARG A 59 2.59 11.04 -3.88
CA ARG A 59 3.10 9.95 -4.73
C ARG A 59 4.05 9.01 -3.97
N ALA A 60 4.36 9.29 -2.71
CA ALA A 60 5.09 8.38 -1.85
C ALA A 60 4.11 7.50 -1.06
N LEU A 61 4.02 6.24 -1.45
CA LEU A 61 3.20 5.23 -0.80
C LEU A 61 4.10 4.34 0.05
N ASP A 62 4.06 4.54 1.36
CA ASP A 62 4.80 3.68 2.29
C ASP A 62 3.85 2.78 3.08
N LEU A 63 3.92 1.50 2.72
CA LEU A 63 3.14 0.37 3.24
C LEU A 63 4.05 -0.59 4.02
N GLY A 64 5.33 -0.23 4.18
CA GLY A 64 6.32 -1.03 4.87
C GLY A 64 5.97 -1.18 6.35
N GLY A 65 6.18 -2.39 6.86
CA GLY A 65 6.12 -2.64 8.30
C GLY A 65 7.43 -2.21 8.94
N SER A 66 7.42 -1.16 9.76
CA SER A 66 8.45 -0.97 10.78
C SER A 66 8.39 -2.19 11.72
N TRP A 67 9.47 -2.96 11.77
CA TRP A 67 9.71 -4.06 12.72
C TRP A 67 9.06 -3.83 14.10
N PRO A 68 8.46 -4.84 14.77
CA PRO A 68 8.73 -6.28 14.63
C PRO A 68 7.58 -7.12 14.05
N GLU A 69 6.45 -6.53 13.67
CA GLU A 69 5.31 -7.27 13.11
C GLU A 69 5.32 -7.10 11.58
N ALA A 70 5.57 -8.19 10.85
CA ALA A 70 5.58 -8.20 9.38
C ALA A 70 4.24 -7.66 8.84
N ALA A 71 4.32 -6.78 7.84
CA ALA A 71 3.11 -6.27 7.20
C ALA A 71 2.32 -7.46 6.61
N ASP A 72 1.03 -7.52 6.92
CA ASP A 72 0.08 -8.53 6.43
C ASP A 72 -0.38 -8.24 4.99
N LEU A 73 0.44 -7.52 4.21
CA LEU A 73 0.15 -7.12 2.85
C LEU A 73 0.31 -8.31 1.90
N GLY A 74 -0.77 -8.66 1.21
CA GLY A 74 -0.79 -9.69 0.17
C GLY A 74 -0.92 -9.14 -1.24
N ASP A 75 -0.78 -10.03 -2.23
CA ASP A 75 -0.88 -9.69 -3.66
C ASP A 75 -2.15 -8.91 -4.01
N ALA A 76 -3.31 -9.32 -3.48
CA ALA A 76 -4.59 -8.66 -3.77
C ALA A 76 -4.58 -7.19 -3.33
N ASP A 77 -4.05 -6.91 -2.14
CA ASP A 77 -3.97 -5.55 -1.60
C ASP A 77 -3.03 -4.68 -2.44
N LEU A 78 -1.85 -5.22 -2.77
CA LEU A 78 -0.86 -4.52 -3.60
C LEU A 78 -1.43 -4.17 -4.99
N LEU A 79 -2.18 -5.07 -5.61
CA LEU A 79 -2.77 -4.82 -6.92
C LEU A 79 -3.87 -3.76 -6.86
N ILE A 80 -4.74 -3.79 -5.84
CA ILE A 80 -5.73 -2.72 -5.61
C ILE A 80 -5.00 -1.38 -5.47
N LEU A 81 -3.98 -1.32 -4.61
CA LEU A 81 -3.20 -0.10 -4.37
C LEU A 81 -2.55 0.43 -5.66
N ALA A 82 -1.90 -0.43 -6.43
CA ALA A 82 -1.23 -0.04 -7.67
C ALA A 82 -2.23 0.44 -8.75
N ASN A 83 -3.44 -0.12 -8.79
CA ASN A 83 -4.48 0.29 -9.73
C ASN A 83 -4.98 1.72 -9.46
N HIS A 84 -5.13 2.09 -8.18
CA HIS A 84 -5.64 3.40 -7.78
C HIS A 84 -4.53 4.44 -7.57
N ARG A 85 -3.26 4.03 -7.39
CA ARG A 85 -2.09 4.92 -7.18
C ARG A 85 -1.09 4.86 -8.33
N ARG A 86 -1.57 5.03 -9.57
CA ARG A 86 -0.74 4.94 -10.79
C ARG A 86 0.36 6.01 -10.91
N GLN A 87 0.24 7.11 -10.17
CA GLN A 87 1.22 8.19 -10.14
C GLN A 87 2.27 8.03 -9.02
N ALA A 88 2.29 6.90 -8.32
CA ALA A 88 3.27 6.66 -7.26
C ALA A 88 4.70 6.73 -7.79
N ARG A 89 5.55 7.52 -7.10
CA ARG A 89 6.99 7.67 -7.33
C ARG A 89 7.82 6.86 -6.35
N VAL A 90 7.34 6.74 -5.12
CA VAL A 90 7.99 5.94 -4.08
C VAL A 90 7.01 4.89 -3.62
N LEU A 91 7.43 3.63 -3.57
CA LEU A 91 6.64 2.51 -3.06
C LEU A 91 7.48 1.73 -2.07
N ASN A 92 7.19 1.85 -0.78
CA ASN A 92 7.83 1.03 0.26
C ASN A 92 6.96 -0.17 0.60
N LEU A 93 7.47 -1.37 0.32
CA LEU A 93 6.85 -2.66 0.61
C LEU A 93 7.71 -3.50 1.58
N ALA A 94 8.63 -2.88 2.31
CA ALA A 94 9.53 -3.60 3.20
C ALA A 94 8.76 -4.50 4.20
N SER A 95 9.32 -5.69 4.44
CA SER A 95 8.78 -6.73 5.32
C SER A 95 7.40 -7.27 4.94
N CYS A 96 6.94 -7.06 3.69
CA CYS A 96 5.70 -7.67 3.17
C CYS A 96 5.98 -9.10 2.69
N ALA A 97 5.94 -10.07 3.62
CA ALA A 97 6.30 -11.46 3.32
C ALA A 97 5.28 -12.21 2.45
N GLY A 98 4.06 -11.67 2.28
CA GLY A 98 2.97 -12.27 1.50
C GLY A 98 2.94 -11.87 0.02
N LEU A 99 3.95 -11.13 -0.46
CA LEU A 99 4.00 -10.64 -1.83
C LEU A 99 4.76 -11.59 -2.77
N SER A 100 4.12 -11.94 -3.88
CA SER A 100 4.73 -12.73 -4.94
C SER A 100 5.47 -11.87 -5.97
N ASP A 101 6.42 -12.50 -6.64
CA ASP A 101 7.08 -11.93 -7.83
C ASP A 101 6.09 -11.43 -8.89
N GLY A 102 4.96 -12.11 -9.08
CA GLY A 102 3.94 -11.75 -10.06
C GLY A 102 3.24 -10.44 -9.72
N ALA A 103 2.84 -10.29 -8.47
CA ALA A 103 2.17 -9.09 -8.00
C ALA A 103 3.09 -7.87 -8.02
N VAL A 104 4.34 -8.00 -7.55
CA VAL A 104 5.32 -6.90 -7.57
C VAL A 104 5.60 -6.43 -9.00
N ARG A 105 5.84 -7.35 -9.94
CA ARG A 105 6.05 -6.99 -11.36
C ARG A 105 4.84 -6.26 -11.96
N THR A 106 3.63 -6.71 -11.61
CA THR A 106 2.39 -6.10 -12.08
C THR A 106 2.20 -4.70 -11.48
N ALA A 107 2.42 -4.55 -10.18
CA ALA A 107 2.33 -3.26 -9.49
C ALA A 107 3.30 -2.23 -10.08
N VAL A 108 4.56 -2.62 -10.28
CA VAL A 108 5.57 -1.78 -10.95
C VAL A 108 5.10 -1.39 -12.35
N LYS A 109 4.53 -2.31 -13.13
CA LYS A 109 3.99 -2.00 -14.46
C LYS A 109 2.87 -0.95 -14.42
N TRP A 110 2.00 -1.00 -13.40
CA TRP A 110 0.86 -0.09 -13.25
C TRP A 110 1.23 1.30 -12.73
N CYS A 111 2.38 1.42 -12.05
CA CYS A 111 2.99 2.67 -11.60
C CYS A 111 4.19 3.05 -12.50
N PRO A 112 3.96 3.65 -13.69
CA PRO A 112 5.04 4.00 -14.63
C PRO A 112 5.97 5.12 -14.15
N GLN A 113 5.55 5.91 -13.14
CA GLN A 113 6.35 7.00 -12.57
C GLN A 113 7.19 6.57 -11.36
N LEU A 114 7.27 5.27 -11.09
CA LEU A 114 7.96 4.75 -9.92
C LEU A 114 9.49 4.96 -10.06
N GLU A 115 10.06 5.69 -9.11
CA GLU A 115 11.49 6.02 -9.03
C GLU A 115 12.20 5.25 -7.91
N ALA A 116 11.49 4.95 -6.82
CA ALA A 116 12.03 4.20 -5.69
C ALA A 116 11.07 3.08 -5.27
N LEU A 117 11.62 1.88 -5.11
CA LEU A 117 10.91 0.69 -4.65
C LEU A 117 11.73 0.00 -3.56
N ASP A 118 11.14 -0.15 -2.37
CA ASP A 118 11.74 -0.91 -1.28
C ASP A 118 11.03 -2.27 -1.13
N LEU A 119 11.82 -3.34 -1.14
CA LEU A 119 11.39 -4.74 -1.04
C LEU A 119 12.22 -5.49 0.01
N ASP A 120 12.92 -4.77 0.90
CA ASP A 120 13.72 -5.40 1.94
C ASP A 120 12.85 -6.32 2.82
N GLY A 121 13.34 -7.51 3.16
CA GLY A 121 12.57 -8.49 3.91
C GLY A 121 11.37 -9.15 3.19
N CYS A 122 11.10 -8.84 1.91
CA CYS A 122 10.10 -9.54 1.10
C CYS A 122 10.60 -10.93 0.66
N ARG A 123 10.47 -11.91 1.56
CA ARG A 123 11.06 -13.26 1.40
C ARG A 123 10.58 -14.07 0.18
N GLN A 124 9.42 -13.74 -0.37
CA GLN A 124 8.85 -14.41 -1.54
C GLN A 124 9.23 -13.74 -2.87
N VAL A 125 9.89 -12.58 -2.82
CA VAL A 125 10.34 -11.86 -4.01
C VAL A 125 11.76 -12.30 -4.37
N GLY A 126 11.89 -12.91 -5.54
CA GLY A 126 13.12 -13.49 -6.03
C GLY A 126 14.04 -12.47 -6.73
N ARG A 127 15.32 -12.85 -6.83
CA ARG A 127 16.36 -12.04 -7.52
C ARG A 127 16.00 -11.68 -8.97
N LEU A 128 15.29 -12.56 -9.68
CA LEU A 128 14.88 -12.32 -11.06
C LEU A 128 13.92 -11.13 -11.18
N THR A 129 13.00 -10.99 -10.23
CA THR A 129 12.08 -9.84 -10.16
C THR A 129 12.83 -8.56 -9.87
N LEU A 130 13.74 -8.58 -8.88
CA LEU A 130 14.57 -7.43 -8.55
C LEU A 130 15.38 -6.95 -9.76
N ARG A 131 15.98 -7.88 -10.51
CA ARG A 131 16.72 -7.57 -11.74
C ARG A 131 15.82 -6.98 -12.83
N ALA A 132 14.67 -7.60 -13.09
CA ALA A 132 13.72 -7.11 -14.10
C ALA A 132 13.21 -5.69 -13.79
N ILE A 133 13.04 -5.37 -12.50
CA ILE A 133 12.63 -4.03 -12.07
C ILE A 133 13.78 -3.03 -12.20
N ALA A 134 14.99 -3.41 -11.79
CA ALA A 134 16.18 -2.56 -11.90
C ALA A 134 16.52 -2.20 -13.35
N GLU A 135 16.28 -3.11 -14.30
CA GLU A 135 16.50 -2.88 -15.73
C GLU A 135 15.48 -1.92 -16.36
N ARG A 136 14.33 -1.66 -15.70
CA ARG A 136 13.27 -0.76 -16.19
C ARG A 136 13.56 0.73 -15.93
N GLY A 137 14.47 1.05 -15.01
CA GLY A 137 14.85 2.43 -14.68
C GLY A 137 15.95 3.04 -15.56
N LYS A 138 16.27 2.41 -16.70
CA LYS A 138 17.17 2.93 -17.74
C LYS A 138 16.35 3.41 -18.93
#